data_AF-A0A379B0G7-F1
#
_entry.id   AF-A0A379B0G7-F1
#
_cell.length_a   1.000
_cell.length_b   1.000
_cell.length_c   1.000
_cell.angle_alpha   90.00
_cell.angle_beta   90.00
_cell.angle_gamma   90.00
#
_symmetry.space_group_name_H-M   'P 1'
#
loop_
_entity.id
_entity.type
_entity.pdbx_description
1 polymer ?
#
loop_
_entity_poly.entity_id
_entity_poly.type
_entity_poly.pdbx_seq_one_letter_code
_entity_poly.pdbx_strand_id
1 'polypeptide(L)'
;MARGKLVNAGEAVGVIAAQSIGEPGTQLTMRTFHIGGAASRAAAASQVEAKSNGTARFSSQMRYVANNKGELVVIGRSCEVVIHDDIGRERERHKVPYGAILLVQDGMAIKAGQTLATWDPHTRPMITEHAGMVKFENMEEGVTVAKQTDDVTGLSALVVIDGKRRSSSASKLLRPTVKLLDENGVEICIPGTSTPVSMAFPVGAVITVREGQEIGKGDVLARIPQASSKTRDITGGLPRVAELFEARVPKDAGMLAEITGTVSFGKETKGKQRLIITDVDGVAYETLISKEKQFWYMTVKW
;
A
#
# COMPACT_ATOMS: atom_id res chain seq x y z
N MET A 1 10.09 8.11 -35.18
CA MET A 1 10.69 6.90 -34.54
C MET A 1 11.26 5.93 -35.56
N ALA A 2 10.53 5.47 -36.58
CA ALA A 2 11.05 4.48 -37.56
C ALA A 2 12.31 4.92 -38.34
N ARG A 3 12.51 6.23 -38.56
CA ARG A 3 13.66 6.79 -39.30
C ARG A 3 14.68 7.54 -38.43
N GLY A 4 14.47 7.63 -37.12
CA GLY A 4 15.37 8.32 -36.18
C GLY A 4 15.59 9.84 -36.42
N LYS A 5 14.75 10.49 -37.23
CA LYS A 5 14.82 11.92 -37.57
C LYS A 5 13.53 12.65 -37.18
N LEU A 6 13.56 13.98 -37.28
CA LEU A 6 12.40 14.84 -37.12
C LEU A 6 11.29 14.42 -38.11
N VAL A 7 10.03 14.43 -37.65
CA VAL A 7 8.87 13.97 -38.44
C VAL A 7 8.65 14.91 -39.63
N ASN A 8 8.35 14.34 -40.79
CA ASN A 8 8.11 15.15 -41.99
C ASN A 8 6.72 15.79 -41.95
N ALA A 9 6.60 16.99 -42.50
CA ALA A 9 5.29 17.60 -42.73
C ALA A 9 4.46 16.72 -43.69
N GLY A 10 3.22 16.39 -43.30
CA GLY A 10 2.32 15.53 -44.08
C GLY A 10 2.42 14.03 -43.78
N GLU A 11 3.24 13.60 -42.81
CA GLU A 11 3.33 12.19 -42.42
C GLU A 11 2.06 11.72 -41.71
N ALA A 12 1.54 10.53 -42.09
CA ALA A 12 0.29 9.97 -41.57
C ALA A 12 0.48 9.32 -40.18
N VAL A 13 0.84 10.13 -39.18
CA VAL A 13 1.20 9.67 -37.84
C VAL A 13 0.09 8.85 -37.17
N GLY A 14 -1.19 9.17 -37.43
CA GLY A 14 -2.33 8.43 -36.87
C GLY A 14 -2.40 6.97 -37.31
N VAL A 15 -2.13 6.68 -38.58
CA VAL A 15 -2.12 5.30 -39.12
C VAL A 15 -0.92 4.54 -38.58
N ILE A 16 0.25 5.18 -38.54
CA ILE A 16 1.48 4.58 -38.00
C ILE A 16 1.31 4.23 -36.52
N ALA A 17 0.68 5.12 -35.74
CA ALA A 17 0.38 4.88 -34.33
C ALA A 17 -0.60 3.72 -34.11
N ALA A 18 -1.68 3.66 -34.91
CA ALA A 18 -2.65 2.58 -34.85
C ALA A 18 -2.03 1.20 -35.15
N GLN A 19 -1.20 1.12 -36.19
CA GLN A 19 -0.48 -0.11 -36.54
C GLN A 19 0.52 -0.52 -35.44
N SER A 20 1.27 0.45 -34.90
CA SER A 20 2.28 0.21 -33.86
C SER A 20 1.70 -0.32 -32.55
N ILE A 21 0.40 -0.13 -32.29
CA ILE A 21 -0.31 -0.70 -31.13
C ILE A 21 -1.04 -2.00 -31.52
N GLY A 22 -1.73 -2.01 -32.66
CA GLY A 22 -2.61 -3.09 -33.08
C GLY A 22 -1.88 -4.37 -33.50
N GLU A 23 -0.84 -4.28 -34.33
CA GLU A 23 -0.12 -5.43 -34.87
C GLU A 23 0.67 -6.20 -33.78
N PRO A 24 1.41 -5.55 -32.88
CA PRO A 24 2.03 -6.26 -31.76
C PRO A 24 0.99 -6.87 -30.82
N GLY A 25 -0.15 -6.22 -30.61
CA GLY A 25 -1.23 -6.72 -29.74
C GLY A 25 -1.85 -8.03 -30.23
N THR A 26 -2.14 -8.14 -31.52
CA THR A 26 -2.62 -9.40 -32.14
C THR A 26 -1.53 -10.46 -32.27
N GLN A 27 -0.27 -10.06 -32.40
CA GLN A 27 0.85 -11.00 -32.42
C GLN A 27 1.14 -11.59 -31.02
N LEU A 28 1.06 -10.77 -29.97
CA LEU A 28 1.25 -11.18 -28.57
C LEU A 28 0.21 -12.19 -28.11
N THR A 29 -1.06 -12.04 -28.52
CA THR A 29 -2.08 -13.05 -28.24
C THR A 29 -1.74 -14.38 -28.88
N MET A 30 -1.41 -14.37 -30.17
CA MET A 30 -1.03 -15.59 -30.90
C MET A 30 0.19 -16.29 -30.29
N ARG A 31 1.29 -15.56 -30.00
CA ARG A 31 2.52 -16.18 -29.48
C ARG A 31 2.39 -16.72 -28.05
N THR A 32 1.55 -16.12 -27.20
CA THR A 32 1.42 -16.54 -25.80
C THR A 32 0.60 -17.81 -25.64
N PHE A 33 -0.43 -18.03 -26.47
CA PHE A 33 -1.21 -19.28 -26.47
C PHE A 33 -0.38 -20.51 -26.89
N HIS A 34 0.58 -20.36 -27.79
CA HIS A 34 1.40 -21.48 -28.29
C HIS A 34 2.60 -21.80 -27.39
N ILE A 35 3.05 -20.85 -26.57
CA ILE A 35 4.11 -21.02 -25.55
C ILE A 35 3.46 -21.13 -24.15
N GLY A 36 2.24 -21.68 -24.07
CA GLY A 36 1.36 -21.68 -22.90
C GLY A 36 1.79 -22.60 -21.74
N GLY A 37 3.08 -22.66 -21.39
CA GLY A 37 3.55 -23.55 -20.33
C GLY A 37 4.83 -23.15 -19.59
N ALA A 38 5.58 -22.14 -20.05
CA ALA A 38 6.88 -21.81 -19.47
C ALA A 38 6.95 -20.35 -19.00
N ALA A 39 5.94 -19.86 -18.28
CA ALA A 39 6.11 -18.66 -17.48
C ALA A 39 6.91 -19.04 -16.22
N SER A 40 8.24 -18.96 -16.32
CA SER A 40 9.11 -19.15 -15.15
C SER A 40 8.72 -18.12 -14.08
N ARG A 41 8.43 -18.62 -12.89
CA ARG A 41 8.14 -17.83 -11.69
C ARG A 41 9.41 -17.02 -11.38
N ALA A 42 9.49 -15.77 -11.83
CA ALA A 42 10.49 -14.86 -11.29
C ALA A 42 10.23 -14.77 -9.79
N ALA A 43 11.18 -15.22 -8.97
CA ALA A 43 11.09 -15.12 -7.53
C ALA A 43 10.84 -13.65 -7.18
N ALA A 44 9.79 -13.40 -6.40
CA ALA A 44 9.50 -12.05 -5.95
C ALA A 44 10.68 -11.55 -5.11
N ALA A 45 11.22 -10.38 -5.46
CA ALA A 45 12.36 -9.82 -4.75
C ALA A 45 11.99 -9.59 -3.28
N SER A 46 12.79 -10.16 -2.37
CA SER A 46 12.66 -10.05 -0.91
C SER A 46 13.79 -9.24 -0.27
N GLN A 47 14.72 -8.75 -1.08
CA GLN A 47 15.86 -7.98 -0.62
C GLN A 47 16.39 -7.07 -1.72
N VAL A 48 17.16 -6.07 -1.31
CA VAL A 48 17.92 -5.19 -2.21
C VAL A 48 19.37 -5.15 -1.77
N GLU A 49 20.27 -5.26 -2.73
CA GLU A 49 21.72 -5.33 -2.55
C GLU A 49 22.41 -4.20 -3.30
N ALA A 50 23.52 -3.71 -2.73
CA ALA A 50 24.41 -2.77 -3.39
C ALA A 50 25.09 -3.44 -4.58
N LYS A 51 25.18 -2.76 -5.73
CA LYS A 51 25.96 -3.27 -6.89
C LYS A 51 27.37 -2.68 -6.96
N SER A 52 27.62 -1.61 -6.22
CA SER A 52 28.91 -0.91 -6.15
C SER A 52 29.32 -0.68 -4.71
N ASN A 53 30.64 -0.55 -4.53
CA ASN A 53 31.21 -0.02 -3.30
C ASN A 53 30.89 1.47 -3.17
N GLY A 54 30.76 1.93 -1.93
CA GLY A 54 30.55 3.35 -1.64
C GLY A 54 30.03 3.56 -0.23
N THR A 55 29.37 4.68 0.00
CA THR A 55 28.73 5.01 1.26
C THR A 55 27.22 5.09 1.10
N ALA A 56 26.48 4.37 1.94
CA ALA A 56 25.03 4.45 1.99
C ALA A 56 24.58 5.79 2.56
N ARG A 57 23.68 6.46 1.84
CA ARG A 57 22.98 7.66 2.27
C ARG A 57 21.48 7.47 2.13
N PHE A 58 20.73 7.88 3.15
CA PHE A 58 19.28 7.85 3.08
C PHE A 58 18.74 9.09 2.36
N SER A 59 17.69 8.93 1.55
CA SER A 59 17.02 10.07 0.94
C SER A 59 16.36 10.97 2.00
N SER A 60 16.14 12.24 1.70
CA SER A 60 15.48 13.18 2.62
C SER A 60 14.05 12.76 3.02
N GLN A 61 13.41 11.92 2.21
CA GLN A 61 12.07 11.38 2.44
C GLN A 61 12.10 10.05 3.22
N MET A 62 13.29 9.59 3.62
CA MET A 62 13.45 8.36 4.39
C MET A 62 12.85 8.54 5.78
N ARG A 63 11.82 7.73 6.09
CA ARG A 63 11.26 7.62 7.44
C ARG A 63 11.37 6.17 7.89
N TYR A 64 12.03 5.95 9.01
CA TYR A 64 12.19 4.66 9.65
C TYR A 64 12.06 4.80 11.16
N VAL A 65 11.79 3.69 11.83
CA VAL A 65 11.68 3.61 13.29
C VAL A 65 12.36 2.33 13.76
N ALA A 66 13.06 2.39 14.89
CA ALA A 66 13.64 1.21 15.51
C ALA A 66 12.53 0.45 16.25
N ASN A 67 12.38 -0.85 15.98
CA ASN A 67 11.50 -1.72 16.75
C ASN A 67 12.14 -2.13 18.09
N ASN A 68 11.39 -2.83 18.94
CA ASN A 68 11.89 -3.33 20.23
C ASN A 68 13.08 -4.31 20.11
N LYS A 69 13.32 -4.86 18.92
CA LYS A 69 14.47 -5.73 18.62
C LYS A 69 15.70 -4.97 18.12
N GLY A 70 15.61 -3.64 17.98
CA GLY A 70 16.66 -2.80 17.42
C GLY A 70 16.75 -2.80 15.89
N GLU A 71 15.79 -3.41 15.20
CA GLU A 71 15.72 -3.42 13.73
C GLU A 71 15.13 -2.10 13.23
N LEU A 72 15.73 -1.52 12.20
CA LEU A 72 15.27 -0.28 11.59
C LEU A 72 14.19 -0.58 10.55
N VAL A 73 12.93 -0.33 10.89
CA VAL A 73 11.78 -0.62 10.02
C VAL A 73 11.36 0.64 9.26
N VAL A 74 11.26 0.55 7.93
CA VAL A 74 10.84 1.67 7.08
C VAL A 74 9.33 1.91 7.22
N ILE A 75 8.95 3.14 7.55
CA ILE A 75 7.56 3.58 7.69
C ILE A 75 7.13 4.60 6.62
N GLY A 76 8.06 5.04 5.76
CA GLY A 76 7.75 5.86 4.60
C GLY A 76 7.32 5.03 3.38
N ARG A 77 6.62 5.67 2.42
CA ARG A 77 6.16 5.03 1.18
C ARG A 77 7.07 5.27 -0.03
N SER A 78 7.92 6.29 0.05
CA SER A 78 8.82 6.73 -1.03
C SER A 78 10.24 6.81 -0.51
N CYS A 79 10.72 5.72 0.09
CA CYS A 79 12.03 5.65 0.71
C CYS A 79 13.07 5.10 -0.27
N GLU A 80 14.26 5.70 -0.25
CA GLU A 80 15.35 5.31 -1.14
C GLU A 80 16.68 5.33 -0.39
N VAL A 81 17.53 4.35 -0.70
CA VAL A 81 18.93 4.30 -0.26
C VAL A 81 19.80 4.60 -1.46
N VAL A 82 20.64 5.63 -1.34
CA VAL A 82 21.52 6.12 -2.40
C VAL A 82 22.96 5.80 -2.03
N ILE A 83 23.67 5.17 -2.95
CA ILE A 83 25.08 4.82 -2.78
C ILE A 83 25.91 5.94 -3.38
N HIS A 84 26.75 6.57 -2.57
CA HIS A 84 27.68 7.60 -2.99
C HIS A 84 29.08 7.05 -3.13
N ASP A 85 29.83 7.53 -4.12
CA ASP A 85 31.27 7.28 -4.24
C ASP A 85 32.08 8.08 -3.21
N ASP A 86 33.39 7.85 -3.14
CA ASP A 86 34.33 8.55 -2.25
C ASP A 86 34.36 10.07 -2.49
N ILE A 87 33.98 10.50 -3.70
CA ILE A 87 33.91 11.92 -4.14
C ILE A 87 32.50 12.50 -3.92
N GLY A 88 31.56 11.75 -3.32
CA GLY A 88 30.20 12.20 -3.04
C GLY A 88 29.25 12.23 -4.24
N ARG A 89 29.59 11.54 -5.34
CA ARG A 89 28.69 11.37 -6.50
C ARG A 89 27.76 10.18 -6.28
N GLU A 90 26.49 10.33 -6.65
CA GLU A 90 25.54 9.21 -6.65
C GLU A 90 25.95 8.17 -7.70
N ARG A 91 26.22 6.94 -7.27
CA ARG A 91 26.45 5.80 -8.18
C ARG A 91 25.17 5.02 -8.42
N GLU A 92 24.38 4.82 -7.37
CA GLU A 92 23.20 3.97 -7.40
C GLU A 92 22.09 4.50 -6.50
N ARG A 93 20.86 4.17 -6.86
CA ARG A 93 19.65 4.49 -6.10
C ARG A 93 18.76 3.27 -6.04
N HIS A 94 18.43 2.86 -4.83
CA HIS A 94 17.65 1.67 -4.53
C HIS A 94 16.37 2.06 -3.80
N LYS A 95 15.21 1.72 -4.37
CA LYS A 95 13.92 1.94 -3.69
C LYS A 95 13.74 0.93 -2.58
N VAL A 96 13.30 1.40 -1.42
CA VAL A 96 13.02 0.57 -0.25
C VAL A 96 11.53 0.67 0.08
N PRO A 97 10.80 -0.46 0.08
CA PRO A 97 9.36 -0.44 0.32
C PRO A 97 9.02 -0.20 1.79
N TYR A 98 7.77 0.22 2.03
CA TYR A 98 7.21 0.32 3.37
C TYR A 98 7.26 -1.05 4.08
N GLY A 99 7.76 -1.05 5.31
CA GLY A 99 7.89 -2.24 6.14
C GLY A 99 9.12 -3.09 5.85
N ALA A 100 10.02 -2.64 4.97
CA ALA A 100 11.33 -3.25 4.85
C ALA A 100 12.16 -2.99 6.12
N ILE A 101 13.00 -3.97 6.44
CA ILE A 101 14.01 -3.88 7.50
C ILE A 101 15.30 -3.40 6.85
N LEU A 102 15.81 -2.24 7.27
CA LEU A 102 17.11 -1.72 6.87
C LEU A 102 18.20 -2.47 7.64
N LEU A 103 19.18 -2.98 6.89
CA LEU A 103 20.36 -3.68 7.43
C LEU A 103 21.60 -2.78 7.46
N VAL A 104 21.47 -1.56 6.94
CA VAL A 104 22.53 -0.54 6.89
C VAL A 104 22.07 0.73 7.59
N GLN A 105 23.04 1.54 8.01
CA GLN A 105 22.80 2.85 8.62
C GLN A 105 23.18 3.97 7.65
N ASP A 106 22.57 5.14 7.84
CA ASP A 106 22.99 6.36 7.14
C ASP A 106 24.42 6.71 7.56
N GLY A 107 25.33 6.88 6.59
CA GLY A 107 26.75 7.03 6.93
C GLY A 107 27.61 5.83 6.60
N MET A 108 27.02 4.64 6.50
CA MET A 108 27.76 3.39 6.51
C MET A 108 28.49 3.12 5.18
N ALA A 109 29.77 2.73 5.27
CA ALA A 109 30.51 2.21 4.12
C ALA A 109 29.98 0.82 3.73
N ILE A 110 29.71 0.62 2.45
CA ILE A 110 29.11 -0.59 1.89
C ILE A 110 29.97 -1.17 0.77
N LYS A 111 29.94 -2.49 0.64
CA LYS A 111 30.58 -3.22 -0.45
C LYS A 111 29.54 -3.70 -1.46
N ALA A 112 29.94 -3.88 -2.70
CA ALA A 112 29.13 -4.55 -3.72
C ALA A 112 28.72 -5.95 -3.22
N GLY A 113 27.45 -6.30 -3.41
CA GLY A 113 26.80 -7.51 -2.91
C GLY A 113 26.26 -7.40 -1.48
N GLN A 114 26.50 -6.30 -0.75
CA GLN A 114 25.95 -6.14 0.59
C GLN A 114 24.45 -5.85 0.55
N THR A 115 23.67 -6.60 1.33
CA THR A 115 22.23 -6.38 1.48
C THR A 115 21.96 -5.08 2.23
N LEU A 116 21.18 -4.20 1.61
CA LEU A 116 20.80 -2.89 2.17
C LEU A 116 19.50 -3.00 2.97
N ALA A 117 18.52 -3.75 2.46
CA ALA A 117 17.23 -3.96 3.11
C ALA A 117 16.60 -5.30 2.72
N THR A 118 15.75 -5.84 3.60
CA THR A 118 14.98 -7.06 3.38
C THR A 118 13.51 -6.87 3.73
N TRP A 119 12.61 -7.61 3.07
CA TRP A 119 11.18 -7.59 3.34
C TRP A 119 10.53 -8.93 2.95
N ASP A 120 9.32 -9.17 3.43
CA ASP A 120 8.49 -10.27 2.97
C ASP A 120 7.82 -9.90 1.63
N PRO A 121 8.06 -10.64 0.53
CA PRO A 121 7.47 -10.34 -0.77
C PRO A 121 5.99 -10.72 -0.89
N HIS A 122 5.44 -11.52 0.04
CA HIS A 122 4.07 -12.01 0.00
C HIS A 122 3.15 -11.26 0.95
N THR A 123 3.69 -10.46 1.86
CA THR A 123 2.89 -9.72 2.82
C THR A 123 3.33 -8.27 2.93
N ARG A 124 2.35 -7.39 3.11
CA ARG A 124 2.60 -6.01 3.50
C ARG A 124 2.32 -5.88 4.99
N PRO A 125 3.31 -5.53 5.81
CA PRO A 125 3.07 -5.34 7.23
C PRO A 125 2.26 -4.06 7.46
N MET A 126 1.53 -4.00 8.57
CA MET A 126 0.87 -2.82 9.12
C MET A 126 1.60 -2.46 10.40
N ILE A 127 2.34 -1.35 10.40
CA ILE A 127 3.27 -1.00 11.48
C ILE A 127 2.73 0.19 12.28
N THR A 128 2.93 0.17 13.60
CA THR A 128 2.61 1.31 14.47
C THR A 128 3.76 2.31 14.57
N GLU A 129 3.45 3.61 14.60
CA GLU A 129 4.42 4.68 14.92
C GLU A 129 4.48 5.00 16.43
N HIS A 130 3.54 4.45 17.21
CA HIS A 130 3.36 4.72 18.63
C HIS A 130 3.48 3.44 19.45
N ALA A 131 4.11 3.56 20.63
CA ALA A 131 4.16 2.49 21.63
C ALA A 131 2.95 2.60 22.55
N GLY A 132 2.45 1.48 23.07
CA GLY A 132 1.32 1.46 24.00
C GLY A 132 0.70 0.08 24.13
N MET A 133 -0.38 -0.01 24.89
CA MET A 133 -1.16 -1.24 25.05
C MET A 133 -2.24 -1.35 23.97
N VAL A 134 -2.31 -2.50 23.31
CA VAL A 134 -3.29 -2.78 22.25
C VAL A 134 -4.70 -2.92 22.84
N LYS A 135 -5.64 -2.13 22.33
CA LYS A 135 -7.07 -2.27 22.58
C LYS A 135 -7.83 -2.43 21.27
N PHE A 136 -8.58 -3.51 21.11
CA PHE A 136 -9.42 -3.72 19.95
C PHE A 136 -10.80 -3.09 20.14
N GLU A 137 -11.34 -2.60 19.03
CA GLU A 137 -12.67 -2.03 18.93
C GLU A 137 -13.33 -2.63 17.68
N ASN A 138 -14.61 -3.00 17.78
CA ASN A 138 -15.36 -3.67 16.71
C ASN A 138 -14.74 -5.00 16.22
N MET A 139 -14.06 -5.75 17.11
CA MET A 139 -13.44 -7.03 16.78
C MET A 139 -14.25 -8.18 17.39
N GLU A 140 -15.10 -8.79 16.57
CA GLU A 140 -16.01 -9.86 16.97
C GLU A 140 -15.76 -11.10 16.09
N GLU A 141 -15.47 -12.24 16.73
CA GLU A 141 -15.22 -13.50 16.04
C GLU A 141 -16.48 -13.99 15.33
N GLY A 142 -16.34 -14.36 14.06
CA GLY A 142 -17.43 -14.75 13.17
C GLY A 142 -18.20 -13.58 12.54
N VAL A 143 -17.95 -12.33 12.97
CA VAL A 143 -18.57 -11.11 12.42
C VAL A 143 -17.57 -10.24 11.69
N THR A 144 -16.51 -9.78 12.35
CA THR A 144 -15.48 -8.91 11.76
C THR A 144 -14.12 -9.61 11.62
N VAL A 145 -13.87 -10.66 12.40
CA VAL A 145 -12.67 -11.50 12.30
C VAL A 145 -13.06 -12.98 12.28
N ALA A 146 -12.29 -13.81 11.60
CA ALA A 146 -12.39 -15.26 11.65
C ALA A 146 -11.07 -15.85 12.14
N LYS A 147 -11.15 -16.84 13.02
CA LYS A 147 -10.00 -17.62 13.42
C LYS A 147 -9.64 -18.57 12.27
N GLN A 148 -8.48 -18.36 11.67
CA GLN A 148 -7.91 -19.26 10.69
C GLN A 148 -6.78 -20.04 11.36
N THR A 149 -6.95 -21.36 11.43
CA THR A 149 -5.86 -22.25 11.83
C THR A 149 -5.05 -22.57 10.60
N ASP A 150 -3.74 -22.37 10.68
CA ASP A 150 -2.80 -22.82 9.66
C ASP A 150 -2.61 -24.32 9.81
N ASP A 151 -2.95 -25.09 8.76
CA ASP A 151 -2.87 -26.54 8.74
C ASP A 151 -1.43 -27.07 8.87
N VAL A 152 -0.43 -26.25 8.56
CA VAL A 152 1.00 -26.63 8.63
C VAL A 152 1.56 -26.43 10.02
N THR A 153 1.26 -25.30 10.66
CA THR A 153 1.85 -24.92 11.96
C THR A 153 0.94 -25.23 13.14
N GLY A 154 -0.35 -25.50 12.90
CA GLY A 154 -1.38 -25.65 13.94
C GLY A 154 -1.67 -24.36 14.71
N LEU A 155 -1.04 -23.24 14.34
CA LEU A 155 -1.25 -21.95 14.99
C LEU A 155 -2.51 -21.31 14.43
N SER A 156 -3.35 -20.83 15.33
CA SER A 156 -4.53 -20.03 14.96
C SER A 156 -4.18 -18.55 14.89
N ALA A 157 -4.44 -17.91 13.76
CA ALA A 157 -4.36 -16.48 13.56
C ALA A 157 -5.76 -15.89 13.36
N LEU A 158 -5.95 -14.63 13.74
CA LEU A 158 -7.19 -13.90 13.46
C LEU A 158 -7.07 -13.22 12.10
N VAL A 159 -8.01 -13.51 11.20
CA VAL A 159 -8.07 -12.92 9.86
C VAL A 159 -9.28 -12.03 9.76
N VAL A 160 -9.09 -10.79 9.34
CA VAL A 160 -10.20 -9.86 9.14
C VAL A 160 -11.06 -10.32 7.98
N ILE A 161 -12.35 -10.52 8.24
CA ILE A 161 -13.33 -10.89 7.24
C ILE A 161 -14.23 -9.70 6.91
N ASP A 162 -14.77 -9.69 5.71
CA ASP A 162 -15.85 -8.76 5.39
C ASP A 162 -17.11 -9.21 6.13
N GLY A 163 -17.61 -8.36 7.02
CA GLY A 163 -18.80 -8.64 7.82
C GLY A 163 -20.02 -8.73 6.91
N LYS A 164 -20.42 -9.94 6.54
CA LYS A 164 -21.63 -10.15 5.75
C LYS A 164 -22.85 -9.60 6.48
N ARG A 165 -23.59 -8.73 5.80
CA ARG A 165 -24.89 -8.16 6.18
C ARG A 165 -25.82 -9.25 6.74
N ARG A 166 -25.94 -9.36 8.07
CA ARG A 166 -27.14 -9.99 8.64
C ARG A 166 -28.27 -8.98 8.55
N SER A 167 -29.27 -9.37 7.77
CA SER A 167 -30.53 -8.67 7.55
C SER A 167 -31.28 -8.48 8.86
N SER A 168 -31.23 -7.28 9.42
CA SER A 168 -32.30 -6.57 10.13
C SER A 168 -31.72 -5.31 10.78
N SER A 169 -32.32 -4.16 10.47
CA SER A 169 -32.10 -2.86 11.14
C SER A 169 -30.65 -2.39 11.37
N ALA A 170 -30.19 -1.46 10.53
CA ALA A 170 -29.15 -0.46 10.85
C ALA A 170 -27.77 -0.97 11.31
N SER A 171 -27.30 -2.12 10.83
CA SER A 171 -25.92 -2.57 11.10
C SER A 171 -24.91 -1.62 10.44
N LYS A 172 -24.29 -0.76 11.26
CA LYS A 172 -23.04 -0.07 10.92
C LYS A 172 -22.07 -1.09 10.35
N LEU A 173 -21.34 -0.73 9.29
CA LEU A 173 -20.21 -1.51 8.81
C LEU A 173 -19.13 -1.45 9.91
N LEU A 174 -19.12 -2.46 10.78
CA LEU A 174 -18.16 -2.59 11.87
C LEU A 174 -16.80 -2.88 11.25
N ARG A 175 -15.92 -1.88 11.27
CA ARG A 175 -14.53 -2.03 10.83
C ARG A 175 -13.70 -2.35 12.07
N PRO A 176 -13.03 -3.51 12.13
CA PRO A 176 -12.19 -3.83 13.27
C PRO A 176 -11.04 -2.83 13.33
N THR A 177 -10.93 -2.17 14.48
CA THR A 177 -9.99 -1.08 14.72
C THR A 177 -9.12 -1.43 15.91
N VAL A 178 -7.85 -1.08 15.84
CA VAL A 178 -6.94 -1.10 16.99
C VAL A 178 -6.70 0.33 17.46
N LYS A 179 -6.81 0.50 18.76
CA LYS A 179 -6.44 1.70 19.52
C LYS A 179 -5.25 1.37 20.40
N LEU A 180 -4.47 2.38 20.72
CA LEU A 180 -3.33 2.26 21.62
C LEU A 180 -3.62 3.06 22.89
N LEU A 181 -3.43 2.42 24.04
CA LEU A 181 -3.56 3.03 25.36
C LEU A 181 -2.18 3.33 25.96
N ASP A 182 -2.08 4.40 26.73
CA ASP A 182 -0.93 4.69 27.58
C ASP A 182 -0.97 3.87 28.90
N GLU A 183 0.04 4.06 29.75
CA GLU A 183 0.14 3.43 31.08
C GLU A 183 -1.05 3.78 32.01
N ASN A 184 -1.74 4.89 31.77
CA ASN A 184 -2.90 5.36 32.54
C ASN A 184 -4.23 4.88 31.95
N GLY A 185 -4.21 4.09 30.86
CA GLY A 185 -5.41 3.64 30.15
C GLY A 185 -6.08 4.71 29.28
N VAL A 186 -5.38 5.82 28.98
CA VAL A 186 -5.84 6.90 28.11
C VAL A 186 -5.44 6.61 26.67
N GLU A 187 -6.33 6.90 25.72
CA GLU A 187 -6.04 6.72 24.30
C GLU A 187 -4.89 7.65 23.86
N ILE A 188 -3.87 7.07 23.22
CA ILE A 188 -2.72 7.81 22.71
C ILE A 188 -3.19 8.67 21.54
N CYS A 189 -3.02 9.98 21.63
CA CYS A 189 -3.34 10.91 20.56
C CYS A 189 -2.19 11.08 19.57
N ILE A 190 -2.53 11.41 18.33
CA ILE A 190 -1.53 11.75 17.30
C ILE A 190 -0.79 13.02 17.77
N PRO A 191 0.56 13.08 17.68
CA PRO A 191 1.32 14.26 18.10
C PRO A 191 0.83 15.51 17.37
N GLY A 192 0.39 16.50 18.15
CA GLY A 192 -0.14 17.78 17.68
C GLY A 192 -1.66 17.85 17.49
N THR A 193 -2.41 16.76 17.71
CA THR A 193 -3.88 16.77 17.65
C THR A 193 -4.51 16.08 18.86
N SER A 194 -5.79 16.36 19.12
CA SER A 194 -6.59 15.66 20.14
C SER A 194 -7.25 14.38 19.59
N THR A 195 -6.79 13.89 18.44
CA THR A 195 -7.39 12.72 17.78
C THR A 195 -6.66 11.47 18.25
N PRO A 196 -7.38 10.46 18.79
CA PRO A 196 -6.78 9.21 19.20
C PRO A 196 -6.23 8.44 17.99
N VAL A 197 -5.06 7.82 18.19
CA VAL A 197 -4.43 6.91 17.24
C VAL A 197 -5.32 5.67 17.13
N SER A 198 -6.12 5.65 16.07
CA SER A 198 -6.97 4.52 15.72
C SER A 198 -6.62 4.03 14.31
N MET A 199 -6.37 2.74 14.19
CA MET A 199 -5.97 2.10 12.94
C MET A 199 -6.96 1.01 12.60
N ALA A 200 -7.65 1.13 11.47
CA ALA A 200 -8.57 0.09 11.00
C ALA A 200 -7.80 -1.03 10.28
N PHE A 201 -8.06 -2.27 10.65
CA PHE A 201 -7.51 -3.41 9.92
C PHE A 201 -8.27 -3.59 8.60
N PRO A 202 -7.57 -3.70 7.45
CA PRO A 202 -8.23 -3.97 6.19
C PRO A 202 -8.69 -5.43 6.11
N VAL A 203 -9.72 -5.68 5.30
CA VAL A 203 -10.21 -7.03 5.03
C VAL A 203 -9.10 -7.90 4.45
N GLY A 204 -9.00 -9.13 4.94
CA GLY A 204 -7.95 -10.09 4.59
C GLY A 204 -6.65 -9.90 5.36
N ALA A 205 -6.52 -8.88 6.21
CA ALA A 205 -5.35 -8.74 7.08
C ALA A 205 -5.32 -9.86 8.13
N VAL A 206 -4.16 -10.46 8.30
CA VAL A 206 -3.87 -11.43 9.36
C VAL A 206 -3.32 -10.65 10.56
N ILE A 207 -4.09 -10.58 11.64
CA ILE A 207 -3.74 -9.87 12.87
C ILE A 207 -2.71 -10.70 13.63
N THR A 208 -1.61 -10.06 14.03
CA THR A 208 -0.48 -10.73 14.70
C THR A 208 -0.37 -10.37 16.18
N VAL A 209 -1.04 -9.31 16.61
CA VAL A 209 -1.08 -8.85 18.00
C VAL A 209 -2.31 -9.36 18.74
N ARG A 210 -2.27 -9.33 20.07
CA ARG A 210 -3.38 -9.72 20.97
C ARG A 210 -3.91 -8.52 21.77
N GLU A 211 -5.14 -8.63 22.24
CA GLU A 211 -5.74 -7.65 23.18
C GLU A 211 -4.87 -7.55 24.45
N GLY A 212 -4.60 -6.33 24.90
CA GLY A 212 -3.79 -6.07 26.09
C GLY A 212 -2.28 -6.28 25.90
N GLN A 213 -1.82 -6.63 24.70
CA GLN A 213 -0.40 -6.75 24.41
C GLN A 213 0.26 -5.37 24.40
N GLU A 214 1.40 -5.24 25.09
CA GLU A 214 2.27 -4.08 24.98
C GLU A 214 3.08 -4.13 23.69
N ILE A 215 3.05 -3.04 22.92
CA ILE A 215 3.79 -2.92 21.66
C ILE A 215 4.67 -1.68 21.66
N GLY A 216 5.83 -1.79 21.02
CA GLY A 216 6.74 -0.68 20.78
C GLY A 216 6.43 0.05 19.47
N LYS A 217 7.16 1.15 19.25
CA LYS A 217 7.17 1.80 17.94
C LYS A 217 7.82 0.85 16.92
N GLY A 218 7.30 0.77 15.70
CA GLY A 218 7.85 -0.12 14.68
C GLY A 218 7.35 -1.56 14.72
N ASP A 219 6.53 -1.92 15.71
CA ASP A 219 5.95 -3.26 15.79
C ASP A 219 4.85 -3.48 14.73
N VAL A 220 4.76 -4.72 14.25
CA VAL A 220 3.80 -5.14 13.23
C VAL A 220 2.49 -5.59 13.90
N LEU A 221 1.41 -4.86 13.61
CA LEU A 221 0.06 -5.12 14.11
C LEU A 221 -0.65 -6.23 13.32
N ALA A 222 -0.48 -6.20 12.00
CA ALA A 222 -1.08 -7.16 11.08
C ALA A 222 -0.24 -7.31 9.81
N ARG A 223 -0.41 -8.42 9.10
CA ARG A 223 0.17 -8.67 7.79
C ARG A 223 -0.94 -8.79 6.75
N ILE A 224 -0.85 -8.00 5.70
CA ILE A 224 -1.82 -8.01 4.60
C ILE A 224 -1.23 -8.88 3.50
N PRO A 225 -1.81 -10.06 3.22
CA PRO A 225 -1.37 -10.88 2.10
C PRO A 225 -1.46 -10.07 0.81
N GLN A 226 -0.34 -9.97 0.12
CA GLN A 226 -0.32 -9.47 -1.25
C GLN A 226 -0.56 -10.65 -2.16
N ALA A 227 -1.45 -10.47 -3.14
CA ALA A 227 -1.43 -11.38 -4.26
C ALA A 227 -0.02 -11.30 -4.85
N SER A 228 0.75 -12.39 -4.76
CA SER A 228 1.91 -12.58 -5.62
C SER A 228 1.43 -12.19 -7.00
N SER A 229 2.09 -11.24 -7.67
CA SER A 229 1.75 -10.85 -9.02
C SER A 229 1.63 -12.14 -9.82
N LYS A 230 0.40 -12.66 -9.95
CA LYS A 230 0.12 -13.72 -10.88
C LYS A 230 0.50 -13.01 -12.15
N THR A 231 1.51 -13.50 -12.84
CA THR A 231 1.77 -13.13 -14.23
C THR A 231 0.46 -13.46 -14.93
N ARG A 232 -0.46 -12.50 -14.90
CA ARG A 232 -1.69 -12.54 -15.66
C ARG A 232 -1.14 -12.59 -17.05
N ASP A 233 -1.46 -13.70 -17.69
CA ASP A 233 -1.24 -13.93 -19.10
C ASP A 233 -1.38 -12.58 -19.83
N ILE A 234 -0.36 -12.16 -20.58
CA ILE A 234 -0.30 -10.81 -21.19
C ILE A 234 -1.58 -10.55 -22.01
N THR A 235 -2.22 -11.63 -22.48
CA THR A 235 -3.53 -11.67 -23.14
C THR A 235 -4.71 -11.23 -22.25
N GLY A 236 -4.66 -11.45 -20.94
CA GLY A 236 -5.67 -11.04 -19.97
C GLY A 236 -5.70 -9.53 -19.70
N GLY A 237 -4.78 -8.76 -20.30
CA GLY A 237 -4.74 -7.29 -20.26
C GLY A 237 -5.49 -6.61 -21.42
N LEU A 238 -5.73 -7.30 -22.54
CA LEU A 238 -6.47 -6.75 -23.69
C LEU A 238 -7.87 -6.24 -23.36
N PRO A 239 -8.68 -6.93 -22.53
CA PRO A 239 -9.97 -6.40 -22.10
C PRO A 239 -9.84 -5.05 -21.39
N ARG A 240 -8.75 -4.84 -20.64
CA ARG A 240 -8.49 -3.56 -19.96
C ARG A 240 -8.05 -2.47 -20.94
N VAL A 241 -7.27 -2.82 -21.95
CA VAL A 241 -6.90 -1.90 -23.04
C VAL A 241 -8.14 -1.49 -23.83
N ALA A 242 -9.04 -2.43 -24.14
CA ALA A 242 -10.33 -2.14 -24.78
C ALA A 242 -11.19 -1.20 -23.92
N GLU A 243 -11.31 -1.44 -22.61
CA GLU A 243 -12.02 -0.54 -21.69
C GLU A 243 -11.45 0.89 -21.71
N LEU A 244 -10.12 1.04 -21.82
CA LEU A 244 -9.45 2.34 -21.91
C LEU A 244 -9.73 3.05 -23.24
N PHE A 245 -9.66 2.33 -24.36
CA PHE A 245 -9.94 2.89 -25.70
C PHE A 245 -11.43 3.21 -25.90
N GLU A 246 -12.32 2.46 -25.27
CA GLU A 246 -13.76 2.71 -25.28
C GLU A 246 -14.20 3.72 -24.20
N ALA A 247 -13.24 4.27 -23.43
CA ALA A 247 -13.48 5.21 -22.33
C ALA A 247 -14.60 4.76 -21.37
N ARG A 248 -14.69 3.44 -21.11
CA ARG A 248 -15.74 2.90 -20.26
C ARG A 248 -15.50 3.30 -18.80
N VAL A 249 -16.54 3.83 -18.17
CA VAL A 249 -16.50 4.12 -16.73
C VAL A 249 -16.48 2.79 -15.96
N PRO A 250 -15.49 2.55 -15.08
CA PRO A 250 -15.45 1.34 -14.26
C PRO A 250 -16.70 1.22 -13.39
N LYS A 251 -17.24 0.00 -13.27
CA LYS A 251 -18.42 -0.26 -12.43
C LYS A 251 -18.18 0.10 -10.95
N ASP A 252 -16.94 -0.05 -10.48
CA ASP A 252 -16.52 0.36 -9.13
C ASP A 252 -15.45 1.47 -9.20
N ALA A 253 -15.80 2.60 -9.81
CA ALA A 253 -14.89 3.75 -9.87
C ALA A 253 -14.70 4.38 -8.48
N GLY A 254 -13.45 4.55 -8.04
CA GLY A 254 -13.13 5.32 -6.84
C GLY A 254 -13.58 6.78 -6.99
N MET A 255 -14.12 7.36 -5.93
CA MET A 255 -14.48 8.77 -5.93
C MET A 255 -13.23 9.59 -5.54
N LEU A 256 -12.90 10.59 -6.36
CA LEU A 256 -11.84 11.55 -6.08
C LEU A 256 -12.47 12.83 -5.54
N ALA A 257 -11.75 13.52 -4.64
CA ALA A 257 -12.17 14.84 -4.18
C ALA A 257 -11.99 15.86 -5.30
N GLU A 258 -13.03 16.65 -5.60
CA GLU A 258 -12.98 17.70 -6.63
C GLU A 258 -12.24 18.96 -6.14
N ILE A 259 -12.24 19.18 -4.82
CA ILE A 259 -11.63 20.33 -4.19
C ILE A 259 -10.56 19.93 -3.18
N THR A 260 -9.57 20.80 -3.02
CA THR A 260 -8.56 20.67 -1.97
C THR A 260 -9.09 21.34 -0.70
N GLY A 261 -8.94 20.71 0.46
CA GLY A 261 -9.43 21.30 1.70
C GLY A 261 -9.32 20.37 2.90
N THR A 262 -9.82 20.85 4.03
CA THR A 262 -9.89 20.05 5.25
C THR A 262 -11.09 19.12 5.18
N VAL A 263 -10.83 17.83 5.31
CA VAL A 263 -11.86 16.79 5.25
C VAL A 263 -12.44 16.54 6.63
N SER A 264 -13.77 16.61 6.74
CA SER A 264 -14.54 16.22 7.91
C SER A 264 -15.69 15.29 7.52
N PHE A 265 -16.22 14.56 8.50
CA PHE A 265 -17.35 13.64 8.28
C PHE A 265 -18.61 14.21 8.94
N GLY A 266 -19.65 14.39 8.14
CA GLY A 266 -20.95 14.86 8.60
C GLY A 266 -21.87 13.74 9.07
N LYS A 267 -23.13 14.10 9.32
CA LYS A 267 -24.17 13.15 9.75
C LYS A 267 -24.40 12.08 8.67
N GLU A 268 -24.35 10.82 9.08
CA GLU A 268 -24.52 9.68 8.18
C GLU A 268 -25.97 9.51 7.73
N THR A 269 -26.16 9.10 6.47
CA THR A 269 -27.48 8.73 5.90
C THR A 269 -27.52 7.21 5.69
N LYS A 270 -28.72 6.62 5.52
CA LYS A 270 -28.86 5.18 5.21
C LYS A 270 -28.00 4.78 4.00
N GLY A 271 -26.93 4.01 4.26
CA GLY A 271 -26.03 3.43 3.25
C GLY A 271 -24.90 4.34 2.73
N LYS A 272 -24.93 5.65 3.02
CA LYS A 272 -23.92 6.61 2.54
C LYS A 272 -23.36 7.45 3.68
N GLN A 273 -22.06 7.69 3.67
CA GLN A 273 -21.35 8.57 4.58
C GLN A 273 -21.23 9.95 3.94
N ARG A 274 -21.53 11.01 4.70
CA ARG A 274 -21.39 12.39 4.24
C ARG A 274 -19.96 12.86 4.49
N LEU A 275 -19.23 13.12 3.42
CA LEU A 275 -17.93 13.80 3.44
C LEU A 275 -18.18 15.30 3.28
N ILE A 276 -17.55 16.11 4.12
CA ILE A 276 -17.58 17.56 4.03
C ILE A 276 -16.15 18.01 3.82
N ILE A 277 -15.88 18.66 2.69
CA ILE A 277 -14.56 19.24 2.40
C ILE A 277 -14.71 20.75 2.53
N THR A 278 -13.97 21.35 3.46
CA THR A 278 -13.94 22.79 3.67
C THR A 278 -12.71 23.36 2.99
N ASP A 279 -12.91 24.23 2.01
CA ASP A 279 -11.83 24.93 1.32
C ASP A 279 -11.15 25.95 2.24
N VAL A 280 -10.03 26.53 1.80
CA VAL A 280 -9.24 27.53 2.54
C VAL A 280 -10.07 28.79 2.85
N ASP A 281 -11.05 29.10 1.99
CA ASP A 281 -11.98 30.23 2.15
C ASP A 281 -13.19 29.92 3.07
N GLY A 282 -13.23 28.73 3.69
CA GLY A 282 -14.29 28.33 4.62
C GLY A 282 -15.58 27.84 3.96
N VAL A 283 -15.63 27.74 2.63
CA VAL A 283 -16.78 27.19 1.91
C VAL A 283 -16.80 25.66 2.07
N ALA A 284 -17.91 25.13 2.56
CA ALA A 284 -18.09 23.70 2.79
C ALA A 284 -18.80 23.03 1.61
N TYR A 285 -18.16 22.00 1.03
CA TYR A 285 -18.73 21.18 -0.02
C TYR A 285 -19.08 19.80 0.54
N GLU A 286 -20.33 19.39 0.36
CA GLU A 286 -20.82 18.10 0.83
C GLU A 286 -20.84 17.07 -0.30
N THR A 287 -20.35 15.86 -0.03
CA THR A 287 -20.40 14.73 -0.96
C THR A 287 -20.81 13.46 -0.24
N LEU A 288 -21.67 12.64 -0.86
CA LEU A 288 -22.13 11.37 -0.29
C LEU A 288 -21.36 10.19 -0.88
N ILE A 289 -20.62 9.48 -0.03
CA ILE A 289 -19.80 8.34 -0.41
C ILE A 289 -20.42 7.05 0.12
N SER A 290 -20.43 5.98 -0.68
CA SER A 290 -20.89 4.66 -0.20
C SER A 290 -19.98 4.13 0.89
N LYS A 291 -20.54 3.59 1.99
CA LYS A 291 -19.77 3.09 3.14
C LYS A 291 -18.87 1.89 2.81
N GLU A 292 -19.17 1.19 1.73
CA GLU A 292 -18.38 0.05 1.24
C GLU A 292 -17.05 0.46 0.61
N LYS A 293 -16.91 1.74 0.21
CA LYS A 293 -15.66 2.23 -0.38
C LYS A 293 -14.62 2.51 0.70
N GLN A 294 -13.38 2.14 0.39
CA GLN A 294 -12.24 2.43 1.25
C GLN A 294 -11.80 3.88 1.03
N PHE A 295 -11.58 4.61 2.13
CA PHE A 295 -11.08 5.99 2.09
C PHE A 295 -9.55 5.97 2.10
N TRP A 296 -8.95 6.65 1.12
CA TRP A 296 -7.52 6.91 1.09
C TRP A 296 -7.33 8.42 1.16
N TYR A 297 -6.83 8.93 2.29
CA TYR A 297 -6.51 10.35 2.45
C TYR A 297 -5.03 10.50 2.83
N MET A 298 -4.44 11.61 2.41
CA MET A 298 -3.07 12.00 2.75
C MET A 298 -3.16 13.19 3.70
N THR A 299 -2.79 12.98 4.96
CA THR A 299 -2.63 14.08 5.91
C THR A 299 -1.33 14.80 5.57
N VAL A 300 -1.43 15.95 4.90
CA VAL A 300 -0.29 16.85 4.78
C VAL A 300 -0.20 17.60 6.10
N LYS A 301 0.70 17.16 6.98
CA LYS A 301 1.11 17.98 8.13
C LYS A 301 1.93 19.13 7.56
N TRP A 302 1.44 20.36 7.75
CA TRP A 302 2.25 21.58 7.63
C TRP A 302 3.13 21.72 8.86
#